data_AF-A0AA96LWZ1-F1
#
_entry.id   AF-A0AA96LWZ1-F1
#
_cell.length_a   1.000
_cell.length_b   1.000
_cell.length_c   1.000
_cell.angle_alpha   90.00
_cell.angle_beta   90.00
_cell.angle_gamma   90.00
#
_symmetry.space_group_name_H-M   'P 1'
#
loop_
_entity.id
_entity.type
_entity.pdbx_description
1 polymer ?
#
loop_
_entity_poly.entity_id
_entity_poly.type
_entity_poly.pdbx_seq_one_letter_code
_entity_poly.pdbx_strand_id
1 'polypeptide(L)'
;MQAHGGGIIKVGTYYYWFGENRNGDNLVACYRSTDLKTLEFRNNVLKHSSAAELATANIERPKVIYNASTGQFVMWMHKENGTDYSEARAAVAYSSTIDGD
;
A
#
# COMPACT_ATOMS: atom_id res chain seq x y z
N MET A 1 12.35 -1.67 -8.43
CA MET A 1 11.23 -1.22 -7.57
C MET A 1 9.97 -1.97 -8.00
N GLN A 2 9.15 -2.39 -7.04
CA GLN A 2 7.84 -3.01 -7.28
C GLN A 2 6.78 -2.15 -6.58
N ALA A 3 6.28 -1.12 -7.26
CA ALA A 3 5.32 -0.17 -6.69
C ALA A 3 4.37 0.38 -7.78
N HIS A 4 3.72 -0.53 -8.48
CA HIS A 4 2.86 -0.21 -9.64
C HIS A 4 1.51 0.36 -9.20
N GLY A 5 0.85 1.12 -10.08
CA GLY A 5 -0.50 1.67 -9.83
C GLY A 5 -0.61 2.61 -8.60
N GLY A 6 0.52 2.96 -8.01
CA GLY A 6 0.64 3.48 -6.66
C GLY A 6 0.25 4.94 -6.46
N GLY A 7 0.60 5.46 -5.29
CA GLY A 7 0.49 6.88 -4.93
C GLY A 7 1.63 7.32 -4.03
N ILE A 8 1.84 8.63 -3.96
CA ILE A 8 2.88 9.26 -3.15
C ILE A 8 2.24 10.17 -2.11
N ILE A 9 2.74 10.12 -0.87
CA ILE A 9 2.41 11.06 0.21
C ILE A 9 3.70 11.64 0.80
N LYS A 10 3.69 12.94 1.14
CA LYS A 10 4.80 13.58 1.83
C LYS A 10 4.56 13.56 3.34
N VAL A 11 5.54 13.09 4.11
CA VAL A 11 5.53 13.10 5.58
C VAL A 11 6.88 13.60 6.08
N GLY A 12 6.89 14.79 6.69
CA GLY A 12 8.12 15.49 7.05
C GLY A 12 9.02 15.73 5.83
N THR A 13 10.30 15.38 5.95
CA THR A 13 11.28 15.53 4.86
C THR A 13 11.13 14.50 3.75
N TYR A 14 10.49 13.35 4.02
CA TYR A 14 10.39 12.24 3.09
C TYR A 14 9.10 12.27 2.27
N TYR A 15 9.21 11.71 1.07
CA TYR A 15 8.11 11.27 0.22
C TYR A 15 8.04 9.75 0.31
N TYR A 16 6.85 9.21 0.53
CA TYR A 16 6.59 7.78 0.61
C TYR A 16 5.77 7.35 -0.60
N TRP A 17 6.29 6.37 -1.35
CA TRP A 17 5.65 5.79 -2.52
C TRP A 17 5.12 4.40 -2.17
N PHE A 18 3.80 4.27 -2.17
CA PHE A 18 3.09 3.00 -2.03
C PHE A 18 2.64 2.50 -3.38
N GLY A 19 2.82 1.22 -3.67
CA GLY A 19 2.30 0.64 -4.89
C GLY A 19 2.24 -0.87 -4.82
N GLU A 20 1.56 -1.43 -5.81
CA GLU A 20 1.40 -2.88 -5.97
C GLU A 20 2.78 -3.53 -6.07
N ASN A 21 3.00 -4.53 -5.23
CA ASN A 21 4.10 -5.45 -5.40
C ASN A 21 3.57 -6.66 -6.19
N ARG A 22 4.11 -6.90 -7.38
CA ARG A 22 3.62 -7.98 -8.26
C ARG A 22 4.48 -9.25 -8.16
N ASN A 23 5.22 -9.40 -7.06
CA ASN A 23 6.12 -10.52 -6.82
C ASN A 23 5.80 -11.27 -5.52
N GLY A 24 5.63 -12.59 -5.62
CA GLY A 24 5.48 -13.48 -4.47
C GLY A 24 4.26 -13.13 -3.60
N ASP A 25 4.43 -13.22 -2.29
CA ASP A 25 3.32 -13.10 -1.32
C ASP A 25 3.00 -11.66 -0.87
N ASN A 26 3.65 -10.65 -1.46
CA ASN A 26 3.50 -9.25 -1.06
C ASN A 26 2.49 -8.55 -1.96
N LEU A 27 1.59 -7.75 -1.38
CA LEU A 27 0.55 -7.03 -2.12
C LEU A 27 0.91 -5.56 -2.35
N VAL A 28 1.41 -4.88 -1.32
CA VAL A 28 1.76 -3.45 -1.39
C VAL A 28 3.14 -3.22 -0.78
N ALA A 29 4.04 -2.62 -1.55
CA ALA A 29 5.34 -2.19 -1.09
C ALA A 29 5.37 -0.68 -0.83
N CYS A 30 6.22 -0.28 0.11
CA CYS A 30 6.49 1.11 0.47
C CYS A 30 7.98 1.41 0.26
N TYR A 31 8.25 2.50 -0.46
CA TYR A 31 9.56 3.09 -0.62
C TYR A 31 9.52 4.52 -0.08
N ARG A 32 10.67 5.09 0.29
CA ARG A 32 10.76 6.53 0.60
C ARG A 32 11.92 7.20 -0.09
N SER A 33 11.84 8.51 -0.23
CA SER A 33 12.87 9.35 -0.82
C SER A 33 12.82 10.77 -0.26
N THR A 34 13.95 11.48 -0.25
CA THR A 34 13.97 12.93 0.02
C THR A 34 13.94 13.77 -1.26
N ASP A 35 14.20 13.17 -2.42
CA ASP A 35 14.42 13.85 -3.71
C ASP A 35 13.54 13.35 -4.86
N LEU A 36 12.66 12.37 -4.60
CA LEU A 36 11.80 11.67 -5.58
C LEU A 36 12.57 10.92 -6.68
N LYS A 37 13.88 10.71 -6.52
CA LYS A 37 14.74 10.02 -7.48
C LYS A 37 15.38 8.78 -6.86
N THR A 38 16.02 8.95 -5.71
CA THR A 38 16.68 7.87 -4.98
C THR A 38 15.67 7.27 -4.01
N LEU A 39 15.25 6.03 -4.26
CA LEU A 39 14.20 5.36 -3.50
C LEU A 39 14.80 4.29 -2.59
N GLU A 40 14.60 4.46 -1.29
CA GLU A 40 14.93 3.49 -0.25
C GLU A 40 13.74 2.56 -0.04
N PHE A 41 13.94 1.24 -0.15
CA PHE A 41 12.91 0.28 0.24
C PHE A 41 12.68 0.36 1.74
N ARG A 42 11.40 0.35 2.15
CA ARG A 42 11.03 0.40 3.57
C ARG A 42 10.41 -0.90 4.01
N ASN A 43 9.28 -1.28 3.42
CA ASN A 43 8.56 -2.48 3.85
C ASN A 43 7.59 -2.97 2.76
N ASN A 44 7.14 -4.22 2.89
CA ASN A 44 5.91 -4.69 2.26
C ASN A 44 4.77 -4.50 3.28
N VAL A 45 4.07 -3.38 3.17
CA VAL A 45 3.09 -2.89 4.16
C VAL A 45 1.74 -3.62 4.11
N LEU A 46 1.47 -4.36 3.02
CA LEU A 46 0.33 -5.27 2.92
C LEU A 46 0.76 -6.57 2.22
N LYS A 47 0.33 -7.71 2.75
CA LYS A 47 0.70 -9.06 2.28
C LYS A 47 -0.55 -9.93 2.18
N HIS A 48 -0.47 -11.02 1.43
CA HIS A 48 -1.55 -12.02 1.39
C HIS A 48 -1.89 -12.57 2.79
N SER A 49 -0.91 -12.61 3.69
CA SER A 49 -1.10 -13.04 5.09
C SER A 49 -1.67 -11.97 6.02
N SER A 50 -1.86 -10.73 5.56
CA SER A 50 -2.36 -9.64 6.41
C SER A 50 -3.81 -9.84 6.87
N ALA A 51 -4.62 -10.58 6.10
CA ALA A 51 -5.97 -10.97 6.48
C ALA A 51 -6.39 -12.22 5.69
N ALA A 52 -7.32 -13.01 6.23
CA ALA A 52 -7.78 -14.24 5.57
C ALA A 52 -8.36 -14.00 4.16
N GLU A 53 -9.13 -12.92 3.96
CA GLU A 53 -9.70 -12.59 2.65
C GLU A 53 -8.67 -12.08 1.63
N LEU A 54 -7.46 -11.73 2.08
CA LEU A 54 -6.36 -11.31 1.22
C LEU A 54 -5.57 -12.49 0.68
N ALA A 55 -5.74 -13.71 1.23
CA ALA A 55 -4.94 -14.88 0.85
C ALA A 55 -4.96 -15.19 -0.65
N THR A 56 -6.05 -14.85 -1.36
CA THR A 56 -6.18 -15.02 -2.82
C THR A 56 -6.44 -13.71 -3.55
N ALA A 57 -6.51 -12.57 -2.86
CA ALA A 57 -6.99 -11.33 -3.46
C ALA A 57 -6.02 -10.76 -4.49
N ASN A 58 -6.56 -10.14 -5.54
CA ASN A 58 -5.81 -9.20 -6.37
C ASN A 58 -6.04 -7.79 -5.82
N ILE A 59 -4.97 -7.11 -5.41
CA ILE A 59 -5.02 -5.74 -4.89
C ILE A 59 -4.44 -4.78 -5.93
N GLU A 60 -5.18 -3.69 -6.19
CA GLU A 60 -4.80 -2.70 -7.18
C GLU A 60 -4.91 -1.27 -6.65
N ARG A 61 -4.07 -0.41 -7.21
CA ARG A 61 -4.08 1.04 -7.06
C ARG A 61 -4.12 1.54 -5.61
N PRO A 62 -3.29 1.01 -4.68
CA PRO A 62 -3.30 1.48 -3.30
C PRO A 62 -2.98 2.98 -3.22
N LYS A 63 -3.69 3.70 -2.34
CA LYS A 63 -3.49 5.12 -2.02
C LYS A 63 -3.52 5.29 -0.51
N VAL A 64 -2.57 6.03 0.03
CA VAL A 64 -2.47 6.32 1.47
C VAL A 64 -2.70 7.81 1.71
N ILE A 65 -3.55 8.12 2.68
CA ILE A 65 -3.80 9.46 3.19
C ILE A 65 -3.56 9.52 4.69
N TYR A 66 -3.17 10.68 5.21
CA TYR A 66 -3.03 10.90 6.64
C TYR A 66 -4.30 11.55 7.21
N ASN A 67 -4.80 11.02 8.33
CA ASN A 67 -5.90 11.59 9.09
C ASN A 67 -5.36 12.33 10.33
N ALA A 68 -5.38 13.66 10.29
CA ALA A 68 -4.85 14.49 11.37
C ALA A 68 -5.66 14.41 12.68
N SER A 69 -6.96 14.10 12.63
CA SER A 69 -7.76 14.01 13.86
C SER A 69 -7.52 12.73 14.65
N THR A 70 -7.05 11.66 13.99
CA THR A 70 -6.74 10.37 14.61
C THR A 70 -5.26 10.06 14.68
N GLY A 71 -4.42 10.79 13.94
CA GLY A 71 -3.01 10.50 13.80
C GLY A 71 -2.70 9.24 12.99
N GLN A 72 -3.67 8.69 12.24
CA GLN A 72 -3.51 7.45 11.50
C GLN A 72 -3.31 7.67 10.01
N PHE A 73 -2.59 6.74 9.39
CA PHE A 73 -2.51 6.60 7.94
C PHE A 73 -3.55 5.60 7.48
N VAL A 74 -4.39 6.00 6.53
CA VAL A 74 -5.46 5.16 5.98
C VAL A 74 -5.15 4.85 4.53
N MET A 75 -5.09 3.56 4.21
CA MET A 75 -4.92 3.05 2.86
C MET A 75 -6.26 2.64 2.27
N TRP A 76 -6.55 3.13 1.07
CA TRP A 76 -7.64 2.67 0.22
C TRP A 76 -7.07 1.93 -1.00
N MET A 77 -7.76 0.88 -1.43
CA MET A 77 -7.37 0.09 -2.59
C MET A 77 -8.57 -0.57 -3.26
N HIS A 78 -8.39 -0.98 -4.51
CA HIS A 78 -9.30 -1.87 -5.20
C HIS A 78 -8.94 -3.32 -4.86
N LYS A 79 -9.95 -4.14 -4.57
CA LYS A 79 -9.83 -5.57 -4.25
C LYS A 79 -10.72 -6.38 -5.18
N GLU A 80 -10.12 -7.43 -5.76
CA GLU A 80 -10.82 -8.52 -6.42
C GLU A 80 -10.54 -9.88 -5.74
N ASN A 81 -11.27 -10.91 -6.16
CA ASN A 81 -11.17 -12.28 -5.63
C ASN A 81 -9.90 -13.05 -6.07
N GLY A 82 -9.19 -12.54 -7.09
CA GLY A 82 -8.00 -13.16 -7.67
C GLY A 82 -8.24 -14.10 -8.86
N THR A 83 -9.51 -14.35 -9.23
CA THR A 83 -9.88 -15.20 -10.37
C THR A 83 -10.54 -14.42 -11.51
N ASP A 84 -11.30 -13.39 -11.18
CA ASP A 84 -11.97 -12.49 -12.12
C ASP A 84 -12.15 -11.08 -11.50
N TYR A 85 -12.84 -10.18 -12.21
CA TYR A 85 -13.09 -8.79 -11.79
C TYR A 85 -14.55 -8.55 -11.38
N SER A 86 -15.25 -9.59 -10.90
CA SER A 86 -16.67 -9.49 -10.56
C SER A 86 -16.95 -8.90 -9.18
N GLU A 87 -15.98 -8.87 -8.26
CA GLU A 87 -16.20 -8.30 -6.94
C GLU A 87 -16.24 -6.77 -7.00
N ALA A 88 -15.30 -6.16 -7.72
CA ALA A 88 -15.20 -4.71 -7.90
C ALA A 88 -15.26 -3.93 -6.57
N ARG A 89 -14.59 -4.44 -5.52
CA ARG A 89 -14.69 -3.90 -4.16
C ARG A 89 -13.61 -2.87 -3.86
N ALA A 90 -13.90 -2.03 -2.87
CA ALA A 90 -12.89 -1.27 -2.16
C ALA A 90 -12.48 -1.99 -0.87
N ALA A 91 -11.20 -1.94 -0.52
CA ALA A 91 -10.68 -2.40 0.77
C ALA A 91 -9.94 -1.27 1.50
N VAL A 92 -9.93 -1.35 2.83
CA VAL A 92 -9.32 -0.35 3.72
C VAL A 92 -8.37 -1.03 4.69
N ALA A 93 -7.20 -0.43 4.88
CA ALA A 93 -6.26 -0.76 5.95
C ALA A 93 -5.80 0.54 6.63
N TYR A 94 -5.29 0.44 7.87
CA TYR A 94 -4.75 1.60 8.57
C TYR A 94 -3.52 1.25 9.41
N SER A 95 -2.70 2.25 9.71
CA SER A 95 -1.51 2.14 10.56
C SER A 95 -1.27 3.42 11.35
N SER A 96 -0.63 3.31 12.52
CA SER A 96 -0.12 4.46 13.28
C SER A 96 1.21 5.02 12.73
N THR A 97 1.93 4.25 11.92
CA THR A 97 3.18 4.65 11.26
C THR A 97 3.00 4.66 9.74
N ILE A 98 3.77 5.49 9.04
CA ILE A 98 3.64 5.63 7.58
C ILE A 98 4.16 4.39 6.83
N ASP A 99 5.27 3.77 7.27
CA ASP A 99 5.93 2.66 6.58
C ASP A 99 5.75 1.29 7.27
N GLY A 100 4.79 1.18 8.19
CA GLY A 100 4.48 -0.06 8.92
C GLY A 100 5.38 -0.31 10.14
N ASP A 101 5.42 -1.56 10.58
CA ASP A 101 6.29 -2.04 11.68
C ASP A 101 7.74 -2.25 11.21
#